data_AF-A0AAR5P938-F1
#
_entry.id   AF-A0AAR5P938-F1
#
_cell.length_a   1.000
_cell.length_b   1.000
_cell.length_c   1.000
_cell.angle_alpha   90.00
_cell.angle_beta   90.00
_cell.angle_gamma   90.00
#
_symmetry.space_group_name_H-M   'P 1'
#
loop_
_entity.id
_entity.type
_entity.pdbx_description
1 polymer ?
#
loop_
_entity_poly.entity_id
_entity_poly.type
_entity_poly.pdbx_seq_one_letter_code
_entity_poly.pdbx_strand_id
1 'polypeptide(L)'
;SKGAVRRNLSAEVFHFENIVEITAETVIALYEIGIETDADSDTLQKAKIFLENSLPNVESPETIAAVAFALVLVRSATAAWAVEKLRNASTTEDGEFGWPNFTPKRDAADWLYESESQNAFGPIPCVATVEQYRASLYALSTFCLIGDLKSAQSVATFLINRSEILDNHYELRYPAVTAFSEYNSMANDQHRELIIALATSGMEFSETLHFNNHDSFYKVDLPSLPTKVLLYATGAGCATMQGRAFYSSYVVKDKTSLFEIRSGIVEEILPDRSSIEAIEGKLPAIKIETCFK
;
A
#
# COMPACT_ATOMS: atom_id res chain seq x y z
N SER A 1 0.09 -34.23 -10.24
CA SER A 1 0.02 -32.79 -9.93
C SER A 1 -1.41 -32.46 -9.55
N LYS A 2 -1.65 -32.12 -8.28
CA LYS A 2 -2.98 -31.75 -7.79
C LYS A 2 -3.27 -30.32 -8.26
N GLY A 3 -4.27 -30.19 -9.12
CA GLY A 3 -4.75 -28.90 -9.61
C GLY A 3 -5.20 -28.02 -8.45
N ALA A 4 -4.82 -26.75 -8.53
CA ALA A 4 -5.28 -25.70 -7.63
C ALA A 4 -6.81 -25.64 -7.67
N VAL A 5 -7.44 -26.12 -6.61
CA VAL A 5 -8.86 -25.94 -6.36
C VAL A 5 -9.03 -24.46 -5.98
N ARG A 6 -9.48 -23.62 -6.91
CA ARG A 6 -10.23 -22.41 -6.55
C ARG A 6 -11.40 -22.90 -5.70
N ARG A 7 -11.31 -22.77 -4.38
CA ARG A 7 -12.47 -22.96 -3.51
C ARG A 7 -13.44 -21.86 -3.88
N ASN A 8 -14.55 -22.23 -4.52
CA ASN A 8 -15.72 -21.36 -4.63
C ASN A 8 -16.22 -21.14 -3.20
N LEU A 9 -15.76 -20.08 -2.54
CA LEU A 9 -16.41 -19.55 -1.35
C LEU A 9 -17.86 -19.24 -1.75
N SER A 10 -18.84 -19.78 -1.02
CA SER A 10 -20.24 -19.47 -1.29
C SER A 10 -20.47 -17.98 -1.07
N ALA A 11 -21.36 -17.36 -1.85
CA ALA A 11 -21.67 -15.93 -1.73
C ALA A 11 -22.05 -15.50 -0.30
N GLU A 12 -22.58 -16.44 0.49
CA GLU A 12 -22.90 -16.26 1.90
C GLU A 12 -21.67 -16.06 2.79
N VAL A 13 -20.56 -16.76 2.52
CA VAL A 13 -19.31 -16.60 3.30
C VAL A 13 -18.69 -15.24 3.02
N PHE A 14 -18.66 -14.81 1.75
CA PHE A 14 -18.16 -13.49 1.37
C PHE A 14 -19.01 -12.36 1.99
N HIS A 15 -20.33 -12.51 1.98
CA HIS A 15 -21.23 -11.54 2.62
C HIS A 15 -21.03 -11.49 4.14
N PHE A 16 -20.81 -12.64 4.78
CA PHE A 16 -20.51 -12.70 6.21
C PHE A 16 -19.19 -12.00 6.55
N GLU A 17 -18.10 -12.29 5.82
CA GLU A 17 -16.81 -11.63 6.04
C GLU A 17 -16.90 -10.13 5.85
N ASN A 18 -17.62 -9.66 4.82
CA ASN A 18 -17.85 -8.23 4.60
C ASN A 18 -18.63 -7.57 5.75
N ILE A 19 -19.65 -8.22 6.32
CA ILE A 19 -20.34 -7.70 7.52
C ILE A 19 -19.36 -7.59 8.69
N VAL A 20 -18.52 -8.61 8.89
CA VAL A 20 -17.56 -8.64 10.00
C VAL A 20 -16.52 -7.54 9.83
N GLU A 21 -16.02 -7.34 8.62
CA GLU A 21 -15.07 -6.27 8.28
C GLU A 21 -15.65 -4.89 8.56
N ILE A 22 -16.84 -4.57 8.01
CA ILE A 22 -17.53 -3.30 8.26
C ILE A 22 -17.79 -3.11 9.76
N THR A 23 -18.14 -4.17 10.47
CA THR A 23 -18.35 -4.10 11.93
C THR A 23 -17.05 -3.79 12.66
N ALA A 24 -15.91 -4.37 12.25
CA ALA A 24 -14.61 -4.05 12.82
C ALA A 24 -14.19 -2.61 12.53
N GLU A 25 -14.35 -2.14 11.28
CA GLU A 25 -14.04 -0.76 10.89
C GLU A 25 -14.90 0.27 11.63
N THR A 26 -16.19 -0.01 11.80
CA THR A 26 -17.08 0.87 12.60
C THR A 26 -16.68 0.91 14.07
N VAL A 27 -16.25 -0.22 14.66
CA VAL A 27 -15.71 -0.24 16.04
C VAL A 27 -14.43 0.59 16.15
N ILE A 28 -13.52 0.49 15.18
CA ILE A 28 -12.28 1.29 15.12
C ILE A 28 -12.64 2.78 15.05
N ALA A 29 -13.52 3.17 14.12
CA ALA A 29 -13.94 4.55 13.94
C ALA A 29 -14.65 5.13 15.17
N LEU A 30 -15.53 4.35 15.82
CA LEU A 30 -16.18 4.77 17.07
C LEU A 30 -15.16 5.01 18.19
N TYR A 31 -14.11 4.17 18.25
CA TYR A 31 -13.05 4.35 19.24
C TYR A 31 -12.19 5.58 18.96
N GLU A 32 -11.92 5.90 17.69
CA GLU A 32 -11.19 7.11 17.28
C GLU A 32 -11.97 8.40 17.56
N ILE A 33 -13.30 8.40 17.34
CA ILE A 33 -14.17 9.55 17.61
C ILE A 33 -14.37 9.75 19.12
N GLY A 34 -14.37 8.65 19.89
CA GLY A 34 -14.61 8.64 21.32
C GLY A 34 -16.04 8.25 21.68
N ILE A 35 -16.21 7.64 22.86
CA ILE A 35 -17.49 7.16 23.38
C ILE A 35 -18.05 8.22 24.33
N GLU A 36 -19.15 8.87 23.95
CA GLU A 36 -19.73 9.96 24.73
C GLU A 36 -21.00 9.56 25.48
N THR A 37 -21.79 8.63 24.93
CA THR A 37 -23.09 8.24 25.51
C THR A 37 -23.12 6.79 25.99
N ASP A 38 -24.02 6.49 26.94
CA ASP A 38 -24.25 5.10 27.40
C ASP A 38 -24.74 4.19 26.26
N ALA A 39 -25.46 4.75 25.28
CA ALA A 39 -25.89 4.02 24.09
C ALA A 39 -24.70 3.63 23.19
N ASP A 40 -23.68 4.48 23.09
CA ASP A 40 -22.45 4.18 22.35
C ASP A 40 -21.66 3.06 23.03
N SER A 41 -21.59 3.09 24.37
CA SER A 41 -20.98 2.01 25.15
C SER A 41 -21.71 0.68 24.96
N ASP A 42 -23.05 0.69 25.01
CA ASP A 42 -23.87 -0.51 24.81
C ASP A 42 -23.75 -1.08 23.39
N THR A 43 -23.69 -0.21 22.37
CA THR A 43 -23.51 -0.63 20.98
C THR A 43 -22.11 -1.20 20.73
N LEU A 44 -21.07 -0.58 21.30
CA LEU A 44 -19.71 -1.09 21.27
C LEU A 44 -19.62 -2.48 21.91
N GLN A 45 -20.26 -2.69 23.06
CA GLN A 45 -20.25 -3.98 23.74
C GLN A 45 -20.94 -5.07 22.90
N LYS A 46 -22.04 -4.74 22.20
CA LYS A 46 -22.70 -5.67 21.27
C LYS A 46 -21.82 -5.99 20.08
N ALA A 47 -21.19 -4.98 19.47
CA ALA A 47 -20.27 -5.16 18.35
C ALA A 47 -19.06 -6.01 18.75
N LYS A 48 -18.48 -5.75 19.91
CA LYS A 48 -17.41 -6.57 20.51
C LYS A 48 -17.80 -8.04 20.61
N ILE A 49 -18.94 -8.35 21.23
CA ILE A 49 -19.41 -9.74 21.37
C ILE A 49 -19.63 -10.39 20.00
N PHE A 50 -20.13 -9.65 19.02
CA PHE A 50 -20.28 -10.15 17.65
C PHE A 50 -18.92 -10.49 17.01
N LEU A 51 -17.93 -9.62 17.13
CA LEU A 51 -16.57 -9.85 16.61
C LEU A 51 -15.87 -11.03 17.31
N GLU A 52 -16.07 -11.19 18.62
CA GLU A 52 -15.53 -12.32 19.38
C GLU A 52 -16.09 -13.66 18.86
N ASN A 53 -17.39 -13.71 18.55
CA ASN A 53 -18.05 -14.90 18.04
C ASN A 53 -17.78 -15.18 16.56
N SER A 54 -17.48 -14.15 15.76
CA SER A 54 -17.19 -14.30 14.33
C SER A 54 -15.76 -14.73 14.05
N LEU A 55 -14.81 -14.36 14.92
CA LEU A 55 -13.38 -14.62 14.77
C LEU A 55 -12.98 -16.05 14.36
N PRO A 56 -13.61 -17.15 14.83
CA PRO A 56 -13.25 -18.51 14.38
C PRO A 56 -13.45 -18.72 12.88
N ASN A 57 -14.49 -18.10 12.32
CA ASN A 57 -15.00 -18.37 10.98
C ASN A 57 -14.40 -17.48 9.88
N VAL A 58 -13.62 -16.46 10.26
CA VAL A 58 -12.99 -15.54 9.30
C VAL A 58 -11.72 -16.17 8.72
N GLU A 59 -11.57 -16.13 7.39
CA GLU A 59 -10.40 -16.64 6.68
C GLU A 59 -9.64 -15.54 5.91
N SER A 60 -10.30 -14.46 5.52
CA SER A 60 -9.68 -13.40 4.72
C SER A 60 -8.60 -12.61 5.51
N PRO A 61 -7.47 -12.25 4.86
CA PRO A 61 -6.40 -11.45 5.49
C PRO A 61 -6.88 -10.11 6.05
N GLU A 62 -7.71 -9.40 5.29
CA GLU A 62 -8.21 -8.07 5.63
C GLU A 62 -9.15 -8.11 6.82
N THR A 63 -10.14 -9.02 6.79
CA THR A 63 -11.08 -9.17 7.90
C THR A 63 -10.38 -9.68 9.16
N ILE A 64 -9.42 -10.63 9.07
CA ILE A 64 -8.64 -11.07 10.25
C ILE A 64 -7.88 -9.91 10.88
N ALA A 65 -7.19 -9.09 10.05
CA ALA A 65 -6.40 -7.98 10.55
C ALA A 65 -7.27 -6.87 11.16
N ALA A 66 -8.38 -6.51 10.52
CA ALA A 66 -9.32 -5.51 11.03
C ALA A 66 -9.95 -5.96 12.36
N VAL A 67 -10.40 -7.22 12.46
CA VAL A 67 -10.97 -7.78 13.69
C VAL A 67 -9.94 -7.83 14.81
N ALA A 68 -8.71 -8.27 14.51
CA ALA A 68 -7.63 -8.30 15.51
C ALA A 68 -7.33 -6.90 16.05
N PHE A 69 -7.25 -5.90 15.17
CA PHE A 69 -7.03 -4.51 15.56
C PHE A 69 -8.16 -3.98 16.44
N ALA A 70 -9.42 -4.16 16.01
CA ALA A 70 -10.61 -3.75 16.77
C ALA A 70 -10.68 -4.39 18.16
N LEU A 71 -10.40 -5.69 18.27
CA LEU A 71 -10.44 -6.41 19.56
C LEU A 71 -9.31 -5.97 20.50
N VAL A 72 -8.12 -5.66 19.97
CA VAL A 72 -6.99 -5.11 20.75
C VAL A 72 -7.32 -3.70 21.24
N LEU A 73 -7.88 -2.84 20.39
CA LEU A 73 -8.31 -1.49 20.76
C LEU A 73 -9.32 -1.51 21.93
N VAL A 74 -10.36 -2.36 21.82
CA VAL A 74 -11.42 -2.47 22.84
C VAL A 74 -10.99 -3.31 24.05
N ARG A 75 -9.74 -3.79 24.10
CA ARG A 75 -9.19 -4.62 25.18
C ARG A 75 -10.07 -5.82 25.49
N SER A 76 -10.48 -6.54 24.45
CA SER A 76 -11.24 -7.79 24.59
C SER A 76 -10.43 -8.89 25.27
N ALA A 77 -11.10 -9.80 25.98
CA ALA A 77 -10.48 -11.00 26.53
C ALA A 77 -9.97 -11.95 25.43
N THR A 78 -10.55 -11.89 24.22
CA THR A 78 -10.13 -12.72 23.07
C THR A 78 -9.04 -12.06 22.23
N ALA A 79 -8.60 -10.85 22.58
CA ALA A 79 -7.60 -10.10 21.80
C ALA A 79 -6.30 -10.89 21.59
N ALA A 80 -5.84 -11.62 22.62
CA ALA A 80 -4.64 -12.47 22.51
C ALA A 80 -4.81 -13.55 21.44
N TRP A 81 -5.99 -14.19 21.38
CA TRP A 81 -6.29 -15.21 20.38
C TRP A 81 -6.41 -14.62 18.98
N ALA A 82 -7.01 -13.42 18.86
CA ALA A 82 -7.09 -12.70 17.59
C ALA A 82 -5.70 -12.36 17.02
N VAL A 83 -4.79 -11.91 17.88
CA VAL A 83 -3.39 -11.60 17.52
C VAL A 83 -2.63 -12.86 17.14
N GLU A 84 -2.83 -13.97 17.85
CA GLU A 84 -2.22 -15.26 17.47
C GLU A 84 -2.71 -15.73 16.10
N LYS A 85 -4.02 -15.63 15.85
CA LYS A 85 -4.60 -15.94 14.53
C LYS A 85 -4.02 -15.03 13.43
N LEU A 86 -3.87 -13.73 13.71
CA LEU A 86 -3.22 -12.78 12.80
C LEU A 86 -1.75 -13.17 12.52
N ARG A 87 -0.97 -13.51 13.53
CA ARG A 87 0.44 -13.96 13.37
C ARG A 87 0.51 -15.22 12.52
N ASN A 88 -0.32 -16.20 12.80
CA ASN A 88 -0.35 -17.46 12.05
C ASN A 88 -0.76 -17.26 10.59
N ALA A 89 -1.63 -16.29 10.32
CA ALA A 89 -2.05 -15.95 8.96
C ALA A 89 -1.02 -15.10 8.18
N SER A 90 -0.11 -14.41 8.87
CA SER A 90 0.79 -13.41 8.26
C SER A 90 2.28 -13.74 8.36
N THR A 91 2.65 -14.86 8.98
CA THR A 91 4.06 -15.27 9.11
C THR A 91 4.38 -16.31 8.05
N THR A 92 5.40 -16.04 7.23
CA THR A 92 5.92 -16.99 6.24
C THR A 92 6.83 -18.05 6.88
N GLU A 93 7.14 -19.12 6.13
CA GLU A 93 8.03 -20.21 6.59
C GLU A 93 9.41 -19.73 7.04
N ASP A 94 9.87 -18.60 6.47
CA ASP A 94 11.15 -17.96 6.78
C ASP A 94 11.07 -17.02 8.00
N GLY A 95 9.90 -16.91 8.64
CA GLY A 95 9.67 -16.04 9.80
C GLY A 95 9.51 -14.56 9.46
N GLU A 96 9.43 -14.21 8.18
CA GLU A 96 9.15 -12.85 7.72
C GLU A 96 7.64 -12.60 7.59
N PHE A 97 7.23 -11.36 7.78
CA PHE A 97 5.84 -10.96 7.55
C PHE A 97 5.49 -11.01 6.06
N GLY A 98 4.40 -11.70 5.75
CA GLY A 98 3.82 -11.78 4.43
C GLY A 98 2.50 -12.53 4.46
N TRP A 99 1.52 -12.01 3.73
CA TRP A 99 0.26 -12.71 3.53
C TRP A 99 0.45 -13.90 2.59
N PRO A 100 -0.25 -15.02 2.81
CA PRO A 100 -0.18 -16.17 1.92
C PRO A 100 -0.60 -15.73 0.51
N ASN A 101 0.34 -15.81 -0.43
CA ASN A 101 0.05 -15.60 -1.83
C ASN A 101 -0.83 -16.75 -2.34
N PHE A 102 -2.02 -16.43 -2.84
CA PHE A 102 -2.82 -17.36 -3.64
C PHE A 102 -2.23 -17.59 -5.04
N THR A 103 -1.18 -16.85 -5.40
CA THR A 103 -0.39 -17.01 -6.62
C THR A 103 0.92 -17.77 -6.32
N PRO A 104 1.35 -18.69 -7.19
CA PRO A 104 2.45 -19.61 -6.87
C PRO A 104 3.76 -18.85 -6.61
N LYS A 105 4.46 -19.24 -5.53
CA LYS A 105 5.85 -18.83 -5.24
C LYS A 105 6.69 -19.07 -6.51
N ARG A 106 7.20 -18.01 -7.13
CA ARG A 106 8.32 -18.12 -8.07
C ARG A 106 9.60 -18.25 -7.25
N ASP A 107 10.51 -19.12 -7.68
CA ASP A 107 11.78 -19.31 -7.01
C ASP A 107 12.61 -18.02 -7.06
N ALA A 108 13.31 -17.71 -5.97
CA ALA A 108 14.22 -16.58 -5.83
C ALA A 108 15.45 -16.67 -6.75
N ALA A 109 15.46 -17.53 -7.76
CA ALA A 109 16.46 -17.57 -8.83
C ALA A 109 15.89 -17.11 -10.19
N ASP A 110 14.57 -17.13 -10.38
CA ASP A 110 13.92 -16.76 -11.65
C ASP A 110 13.95 -15.25 -11.94
N TRP A 111 14.23 -14.41 -10.94
CA TRP A 111 14.35 -12.94 -11.10
C TRP A 111 15.58 -12.51 -11.92
N LEU A 112 16.62 -13.35 -11.96
CA LEU A 112 17.91 -13.03 -12.56
C LEU A 112 17.97 -13.36 -14.06
N TYR A 113 17.08 -14.23 -14.57
CA TYR A 113 17.18 -14.80 -15.91
C TYR A 113 16.16 -14.28 -16.93
N GLU A 114 15.14 -13.51 -16.54
CA GLU A 114 14.14 -12.95 -17.49
C GLU A 114 14.56 -11.61 -18.15
N SER A 115 15.78 -11.12 -17.93
CA SER A 115 16.29 -9.88 -18.56
C SER A 115 16.46 -9.95 -20.08
N GLU A 116 16.37 -11.13 -20.70
CA GLU A 116 16.58 -11.32 -22.14
C GLU A 116 15.30 -11.47 -22.97
N SER A 117 14.11 -11.60 -22.35
CA SER A 117 12.86 -11.67 -23.11
C SER A 117 12.30 -10.28 -23.37
N GLN A 118 12.23 -9.94 -24.66
CA GLN A 118 11.95 -8.62 -25.23
C GLN A 118 10.49 -8.15 -25.05
N ASN A 119 10.03 -7.97 -23.83
CA ASN A 119 8.91 -7.10 -23.48
C ASN A 119 9.34 -6.29 -22.25
N ALA A 120 9.85 -5.09 -22.52
CA ALA A 120 10.30 -4.13 -21.53
C ALA A 120 9.23 -3.88 -20.45
N PHE A 121 9.69 -3.72 -19.21
CA PHE A 121 8.93 -3.75 -17.95
C PHE A 121 8.56 -5.16 -17.49
N GLY A 122 9.56 -5.86 -16.92
CA GLY A 122 9.34 -7.09 -16.19
C GLY A 122 8.27 -6.90 -15.10
N PRO A 123 7.45 -7.93 -14.80
CA PRO A 123 6.40 -7.81 -13.81
C PRO A 123 6.99 -7.48 -12.43
N ILE A 124 6.55 -6.34 -11.91
CA ILE A 124 6.81 -5.77 -10.59
C ILE A 124 6.68 -6.87 -9.52
N PRO A 125 7.58 -6.93 -8.51
CA PRO A 125 7.57 -7.98 -7.49
C PRO A 125 6.20 -8.09 -6.85
N CYS A 126 5.63 -9.30 -6.81
CA CYS A 126 4.36 -9.68 -6.16
C CYS A 126 3.42 -8.49 -5.92
N VAL A 127 2.52 -8.22 -6.87
CA VAL A 127 1.46 -7.21 -6.73
C VAL A 127 0.67 -7.52 -5.46
N ALA A 128 1.04 -6.89 -4.34
CA ALA A 128 0.23 -6.94 -3.15
C ALA A 128 -1.10 -6.30 -3.52
N THR A 129 -2.19 -7.02 -3.27
CA THR A 129 -3.50 -6.45 -3.50
C THR A 129 -3.71 -5.29 -2.53
N VAL A 130 -4.57 -4.34 -2.91
CA VAL A 130 -4.99 -3.23 -2.05
C VAL A 130 -5.45 -3.76 -0.68
N GLU A 131 -6.18 -4.87 -0.70
CA GLU A 131 -6.66 -5.63 0.47
C GLU A 131 -5.49 -6.09 1.37
N GLN A 132 -4.44 -6.69 0.81
CA GLN A 132 -3.26 -7.11 1.57
C GLN A 132 -2.51 -5.91 2.15
N TYR A 133 -2.41 -4.80 1.42
CA TYR A 133 -1.78 -3.59 1.93
C TYR A 133 -2.59 -3.01 3.09
N ARG A 134 -3.92 -2.92 2.97
CA ARG A 134 -4.80 -2.46 4.06
C ARG A 134 -4.74 -3.39 5.27
N ALA A 135 -4.79 -4.70 5.05
CA ALA A 135 -4.61 -5.70 6.11
C ALA A 135 -3.28 -5.52 6.86
N SER A 136 -2.21 -5.22 6.13
CA SER A 136 -0.88 -4.96 6.71
C SER A 136 -0.86 -3.67 7.54
N LEU A 137 -1.60 -2.64 7.16
CA LEU A 137 -1.74 -1.42 7.98
C LEU A 137 -2.42 -1.73 9.31
N TYR A 138 -3.53 -2.48 9.29
CA TYR A 138 -4.19 -2.93 10.52
C TYR A 138 -3.27 -3.81 11.38
N ALA A 139 -2.49 -4.69 10.76
CA ALA A 139 -1.51 -5.51 11.46
C ALA A 139 -0.41 -4.66 12.11
N LEU A 140 0.11 -3.64 11.42
CA LEU A 140 1.11 -2.72 11.95
C LEU A 140 0.57 -1.99 13.18
N SER A 141 -0.60 -1.36 13.08
CA SER A 141 -1.23 -0.67 14.22
C SER A 141 -1.52 -1.63 15.38
N THR A 142 -1.95 -2.86 15.09
CA THR A 142 -2.15 -3.90 16.12
C THR A 142 -0.85 -4.20 16.88
N PHE A 143 0.26 -4.43 16.18
CA PHE A 143 1.55 -4.73 16.82
C PHE A 143 2.13 -3.52 17.56
N CYS A 144 1.93 -2.31 17.04
CA CYS A 144 2.30 -1.07 17.71
C CYS A 144 1.54 -0.90 19.03
N LEU A 145 0.22 -1.14 19.05
CA LEU A 145 -0.59 -1.06 20.27
C LEU A 145 -0.18 -2.08 21.33
N ILE A 146 0.24 -3.28 20.92
CA ILE A 146 0.72 -4.33 21.83
C ILE A 146 2.14 -4.02 22.34
N GLY A 147 2.90 -3.20 21.61
CA GLY A 147 4.31 -2.91 21.90
C GLY A 147 5.28 -3.99 21.38
N ASP A 148 4.90 -4.81 20.40
CA ASP A 148 5.80 -5.79 19.79
C ASP A 148 6.58 -5.17 18.63
N LEU A 149 7.72 -4.55 18.97
CA LEU A 149 8.59 -3.89 18.01
C LEU A 149 9.13 -4.83 16.93
N LYS A 150 9.42 -6.09 17.27
CA LYS A 150 10.01 -7.05 16.31
C LYS A 150 9.03 -7.38 15.20
N SER A 151 7.78 -7.69 15.58
CA SER A 151 6.73 -7.97 14.61
C SER A 151 6.38 -6.71 13.81
N ALA A 152 6.23 -5.57 14.47
CA ALA A 152 5.94 -4.29 13.84
C ALA A 152 7.00 -3.89 12.80
N GLN A 153 8.29 -4.09 13.09
CA GLN A 153 9.39 -3.81 12.15
C GLN A 153 9.29 -4.66 10.88
N SER A 154 8.94 -5.95 11.02
CA SER A 154 8.76 -6.83 9.87
C SER A 154 7.60 -6.35 8.98
N VAL A 155 6.47 -5.96 9.57
CA VAL A 155 5.32 -5.40 8.83
C VAL A 155 5.67 -4.06 8.18
N ALA A 156 6.35 -3.16 8.91
CA ALA A 156 6.79 -1.87 8.38
C ALA A 156 7.69 -2.03 7.16
N THR A 157 8.62 -3.00 7.20
CA THR A 157 9.49 -3.34 6.07
C THR A 157 8.68 -3.84 4.87
N PHE A 158 7.69 -4.70 5.10
CA PHE A 158 6.79 -5.19 4.05
C PHE A 158 6.02 -4.05 3.35
N LEU A 159 5.50 -3.10 4.13
CA LEU A 159 4.74 -1.93 3.65
C LEU A 159 5.63 -0.94 2.90
N ILE A 160 6.80 -0.60 3.44
CA ILE A 160 7.73 0.37 2.82
C ILE A 160 8.19 -0.11 1.44
N ASN A 161 8.49 -1.42 1.32
CA ASN A 161 8.86 -2.03 0.04
C ASN A 161 7.74 -2.01 -1.01
N ARG A 162 6.51 -1.63 -0.63
CA ARG A 162 5.31 -1.62 -1.48
C ARG A 162 4.61 -0.26 -1.46
N SER A 163 5.34 0.80 -1.13
CA SER A 163 4.81 2.17 -1.03
C SER A 163 4.22 2.71 -2.33
N GLU A 164 4.54 2.11 -3.49
CA GLU A 164 3.94 2.46 -4.79
C GLU A 164 2.40 2.38 -4.78
N ILE A 165 1.81 1.49 -3.97
CA ILE A 165 0.36 1.37 -3.83
C ILE A 165 -0.26 2.71 -3.36
N LEU A 166 0.44 3.47 -2.51
CA LEU A 166 -0.02 4.77 -2.01
C LEU A 166 -0.02 5.88 -3.08
N ASP A 167 0.75 5.71 -4.17
CA ASP A 167 0.73 6.66 -5.28
C ASP A 167 -0.61 6.57 -6.04
N ASN A 168 -1.16 5.34 -6.16
CA ASN A 168 -2.42 5.07 -6.87
C ASN A 168 -3.67 5.11 -5.97
N HIS A 169 -3.53 4.75 -4.69
CA HIS A 169 -4.64 4.61 -3.74
C HIS A 169 -4.57 5.69 -2.66
N TYR A 170 -5.25 6.81 -2.90
CA TYR A 170 -5.26 7.95 -1.97
C TYR A 170 -5.98 7.62 -0.65
N GLU A 171 -6.94 6.70 -0.69
CA GLU A 171 -7.72 6.21 0.44
C GLU A 171 -6.85 5.53 1.51
N LEU A 172 -5.68 5.00 1.12
CA LEU A 172 -4.76 4.33 2.04
C LEU A 172 -3.74 5.28 2.69
N ARG A 173 -3.64 6.53 2.24
CA ARG A 173 -2.61 7.47 2.73
C ARG A 173 -2.81 7.87 4.18
N TYR A 174 -4.04 8.17 4.57
CA TYR A 174 -4.36 8.52 5.96
C TYR A 174 -4.02 7.37 6.93
N PRO A 175 -4.57 6.14 6.77
CA PRO A 175 -4.26 5.05 7.68
C PRO A 175 -2.77 4.66 7.66
N ALA A 176 -2.09 4.80 6.51
CA ALA A 176 -0.65 4.59 6.44
C ALA A 176 0.12 5.59 7.30
N VAL A 177 -0.16 6.90 7.18
CA VAL A 177 0.52 7.92 7.98
C VAL A 177 0.26 7.71 9.48
N THR A 178 -0.97 7.38 9.87
CA THR A 178 -1.31 7.09 11.27
C THR A 178 -0.50 5.89 11.79
N ALA A 179 -0.53 4.75 11.10
CA ALA A 179 0.17 3.54 11.53
C ALA A 179 1.70 3.73 11.58
N PHE A 180 2.29 4.42 10.59
CA PHE A 180 3.72 4.72 10.57
C PHE A 180 4.13 5.76 11.62
N SER A 181 3.25 6.70 11.97
CA SER A 181 3.49 7.65 13.06
C SER A 181 3.57 6.93 14.41
N GLU A 182 2.65 6.01 14.69
CA GLU A 182 2.67 5.15 15.88
C GLU A 182 3.94 4.28 15.92
N TYR A 183 4.28 3.64 14.80
CA TYR A 183 5.49 2.86 14.68
C TYR A 183 6.75 3.69 14.92
N ASN A 184 6.84 4.90 14.34
CA ASN A 184 7.98 5.78 14.51
C ASN A 184 8.15 6.27 15.95
N SER A 185 7.04 6.54 16.65
CA SER A 185 7.06 6.87 18.08
C SER A 185 7.65 5.75 18.93
N MET A 186 7.31 4.50 18.61
CA MET A 186 7.81 3.31 19.30
C MET A 186 9.26 2.95 18.92
N ALA A 187 9.64 3.13 17.65
CA ALA A 187 10.94 2.74 17.10
C ALA A 187 12.03 3.83 17.21
N ASN A 188 11.76 4.90 17.96
CA ASN A 188 12.66 6.05 18.09
C ASN A 188 13.93 5.68 18.88
N ASP A 189 15.08 5.68 18.21
CA ASP A 189 16.39 5.41 18.81
C ASP A 189 17.31 6.64 18.66
N GLN A 190 17.75 7.20 19.79
CA GLN A 190 18.60 8.39 19.83
C GLN A 190 20.02 8.15 19.31
N HIS A 191 20.48 6.90 19.24
CA HIS A 191 21.84 6.56 18.82
C HIS A 191 21.92 6.10 17.35
N ARG A 192 20.83 6.22 16.60
CA ARG A 192 20.79 5.85 15.20
C ARG A 192 21.52 6.87 14.35
N GLU A 193 22.62 6.42 13.73
CA GLU A 193 23.41 7.19 12.79
C GLU A 193 23.81 6.30 11.62
N LEU A 194 23.34 6.64 10.42
CA LEU A 194 23.58 5.89 9.20
C LEU A 194 24.17 6.83 8.14
N ILE A 195 25.33 6.48 7.62
CA ILE A 195 26.02 7.23 6.57
C ILE A 195 25.93 6.43 5.28
N ILE A 196 25.35 7.04 4.25
CA ILE A 196 25.16 6.43 2.93
C ILE A 196 25.95 7.23 1.89
N ALA A 197 26.95 6.62 1.29
CA ALA A 197 27.65 7.14 0.13
C ALA A 197 26.99 6.61 -1.15
N LEU A 198 26.54 7.53 -2.00
CA LEU A 198 25.86 7.30 -3.26
C LEU A 198 26.79 7.72 -4.41
N ALA A 199 26.94 6.89 -5.43
CA ALA A 199 27.70 7.24 -6.64
C ALA A 199 27.08 6.65 -7.91
N THR A 200 27.11 7.37 -9.02
CA THR A 200 26.67 6.84 -10.32
C THR A 200 27.79 6.10 -11.05
N SER A 201 27.44 5.09 -11.85
CA SER A 201 28.37 4.36 -12.71
C SER A 201 28.89 5.28 -13.82
N GLY A 202 30.06 5.87 -13.59
CA GLY A 202 30.62 6.97 -14.38
C GLY A 202 31.22 8.09 -13.51
N MET A 203 30.93 8.07 -12.20
CA MET A 203 31.34 9.08 -11.21
C MET A 203 30.93 10.52 -11.57
N GLU A 204 29.93 10.68 -12.43
CA GLU A 204 29.34 12.00 -12.75
C GLU A 204 28.66 12.62 -11.53
N PHE A 205 28.19 11.78 -10.62
CA PHE A 205 27.53 12.18 -9.40
C PHE A 205 28.04 11.32 -8.23
N SER A 206 28.45 11.97 -7.15
CA SER A 206 28.80 11.32 -5.89
C SER A 206 28.43 12.21 -4.72
N GLU A 207 27.70 11.66 -3.76
CA GLU A 207 27.23 12.38 -2.58
C GLU A 207 27.29 11.45 -1.35
N THR A 208 27.53 12.03 -0.18
CA THR A 208 27.48 11.32 1.11
C THR A 208 26.36 11.91 1.95
N LEU A 209 25.38 11.06 2.29
CA LEU A 209 24.18 11.41 3.03
C LEU A 209 24.34 10.93 4.47
N HIS A 210 24.07 11.81 5.42
CA HIS A 210 24.17 11.52 6.86
C HIS A 210 22.77 11.47 7.45
N PHE A 211 22.27 10.29 7.77
CA PHE A 211 20.98 10.11 8.42
C PHE A 211 21.19 10.03 9.93
N ASN A 212 20.63 10.99 10.65
CA ASN A 212 20.53 10.97 12.10
C ASN A 212 19.04 10.75 12.49
N ASN A 213 18.74 10.77 13.79
CA ASN A 213 17.38 10.55 14.27
C ASN A 213 16.39 11.69 13.94
N HIS A 214 16.88 12.86 13.51
CA HIS A 214 16.06 14.02 13.14
C HIS A 214 15.91 14.19 11.63
N ASP A 215 16.92 13.79 10.86
CA ASP A 215 17.01 13.89 9.41
C ASP A 215 16.62 12.55 8.77
N SER A 216 15.31 12.37 8.57
CA SER A 216 14.73 11.10 8.13
C SER A 216 14.53 10.99 6.61
N PHE A 217 14.72 12.07 5.86
CA PHE A 217 14.46 12.11 4.42
C PHE A 217 15.46 12.99 3.66
N TYR A 218 16.05 12.41 2.61
CA TYR A 218 16.88 13.14 1.64
C TYR A 218 16.34 12.89 0.24
N LYS A 219 16.19 13.97 -0.52
CA LYS A 219 15.89 13.91 -1.95
C LYS A 219 17.15 14.28 -2.73
N VAL A 220 17.57 13.37 -3.61
CA VAL A 220 18.71 13.57 -4.50
C VAL A 220 18.21 13.56 -5.94
N ASP A 221 18.40 14.66 -6.66
CA ASP A 221 18.08 14.77 -8.07
C ASP A 221 19.33 14.42 -8.91
N LEU A 222 19.22 13.36 -9.71
CA LEU A 222 20.32 12.91 -10.55
C LEU A 222 20.39 13.72 -11.86
N PRO A 223 21.60 14.09 -12.35
CA PRO A 223 21.76 14.93 -13.53
C PRO A 223 21.37 14.24 -14.84
N SER A 224 21.51 12.92 -14.90
CA SER A 224 21.19 12.07 -16.04
C SER A 224 20.60 10.75 -15.51
N LEU A 225 19.94 9.97 -16.36
CA LEU A 225 19.45 8.63 -16.00
C LEU A 225 20.65 7.67 -15.94
N PRO A 226 21.14 7.25 -14.76
CA PRO A 226 22.33 6.42 -14.69
C PRO A 226 22.03 4.98 -15.06
N THR A 227 22.99 4.27 -15.65
CA THR A 227 22.86 2.83 -15.89
C THR A 227 22.92 2.01 -14.59
N LYS A 228 23.72 2.46 -13.62
CA LYS A 228 23.87 1.83 -12.30
C LYS A 228 24.17 2.87 -11.23
N VAL A 229 23.74 2.57 -10.02
CA VAL A 229 23.98 3.36 -8.81
C VAL A 229 24.70 2.46 -7.80
N LEU A 230 25.84 2.93 -7.30
CA LEU A 230 26.65 2.29 -6.27
C LEU A 230 26.30 2.90 -4.92
N LEU A 231 26.06 2.02 -3.95
CA LEU A 231 25.69 2.40 -2.60
C LEU A 231 26.68 1.77 -1.62
N TYR A 232 27.17 2.58 -0.70
CA TYR A 232 27.95 2.12 0.43
C TYR A 232 27.33 2.69 1.70
N ALA A 233 26.92 1.83 2.63
CA ALA A 233 26.28 2.22 3.87
C ALA A 233 27.13 1.79 5.07
N THR A 234 27.29 2.69 6.05
CA THR A 234 28.02 2.44 7.30
C THR A 234 27.29 3.05 8.48
N GLY A 235 27.40 2.44 9.66
CA GLY A 235 26.74 2.90 10.88
C GLY A 235 25.61 1.97 11.33
N ALA A 236 24.69 2.53 12.13
CA ALA A 236 23.58 1.81 12.75
C ALA A 236 22.23 2.28 12.21
N GLY A 237 21.40 1.33 11.77
CA GLY A 237 20.06 1.57 11.27
C GLY A 237 19.85 1.05 9.84
N CYS A 238 18.63 1.21 9.35
CA CYS A 238 18.25 0.85 7.98
C CYS A 238 17.72 2.08 7.24
N ALA A 239 17.93 2.18 5.94
CA ALA A 239 17.28 3.20 5.12
C ALA A 239 16.68 2.55 3.89
N THR A 240 15.59 3.13 3.40
CA THR A 240 14.99 2.74 2.13
C THR A 240 15.34 3.79 1.10
N MET A 241 15.88 3.35 -0.03
CA MET A 241 16.11 4.21 -1.19
C MET A 241 15.01 3.97 -2.21
N GLN A 242 14.32 5.03 -2.61
CA GLN A 242 13.32 4.99 -3.68
C GLN A 242 13.78 5.85 -4.85
N GLY A 243 13.92 5.23 -6.03
CA GLY A 243 14.19 5.94 -7.28
C GLY A 243 12.89 6.18 -8.03
N ARG A 244 12.60 7.43 -8.41
CA ARG A 244 11.44 7.78 -9.23
C ARG A 244 11.90 8.44 -10.54
N ALA A 245 11.44 7.91 -11.67
CA ALA A 245 11.68 8.47 -12.99
C ALA A 245 10.34 8.86 -13.63
N PHE A 246 10.25 10.09 -14.13
CA PHE A 246 9.09 10.58 -14.84
C PHE A 246 9.40 10.64 -16.33
N TYR A 247 8.57 10.03 -17.16
CA TYR A 247 8.69 10.06 -18.61
C TYR A 247 7.31 10.16 -19.26
N SER A 248 7.23 10.82 -20.41
CA SER A 248 6.01 10.88 -21.22
C SER A 248 5.98 9.70 -22.19
N SER A 249 4.84 9.01 -22.25
CA SER A 249 4.56 7.97 -23.26
C SER A 249 3.49 8.46 -24.23
N TYR A 250 3.66 8.17 -25.51
CA TYR A 250 2.66 8.45 -26.55
C TYR A 250 1.58 7.35 -26.65
N VAL A 251 1.76 6.25 -25.92
CA VAL A 251 0.81 5.13 -25.90
C VAL A 251 0.01 5.19 -24.60
N VAL A 252 -1.27 5.49 -24.72
CA VAL A 252 -2.24 5.45 -23.61
C VAL A 252 -3.08 4.19 -23.77
N LYS A 253 -3.29 3.43 -22.69
CA LYS A 253 -4.27 2.35 -22.67
C LYS A 253 -5.67 2.96 -22.64
N ASP A 254 -6.39 2.88 -23.75
CA ASP A 254 -7.76 3.40 -23.94
C ASP A 254 -8.83 2.54 -23.26
N LYS A 255 -8.48 1.29 -22.93
CA LYS A 255 -9.39 0.32 -22.31
C LYS A 255 -8.75 -0.39 -21.12
N THR A 256 -9.51 -0.48 -20.03
CA THR A 256 -9.23 -1.37 -18.90
C THR A 256 -10.25 -2.51 -18.84
N SER A 257 -10.06 -3.49 -17.96
CA SER A 257 -11.04 -4.56 -17.76
C SER A 257 -12.37 -4.07 -17.15
N LEU A 258 -12.36 -2.88 -16.53
CA LEU A 258 -13.51 -2.33 -15.79
C LEU A 258 -14.19 -1.17 -16.52
N PHE A 259 -13.42 -0.35 -17.24
CA PHE A 259 -13.93 0.86 -17.89
C PHE A 259 -13.34 1.06 -19.27
N GLU A 260 -14.16 1.58 -20.19
CA GLU A 260 -13.75 2.07 -21.49
C GLU A 260 -14.00 3.58 -21.58
N ILE A 261 -12.93 4.37 -21.68
CA ILE A 261 -13.01 5.82 -21.82
C ILE A 261 -12.80 6.15 -23.30
N ARG A 262 -13.80 6.77 -23.93
CA ARG A 262 -13.67 7.25 -25.31
C ARG A 262 -13.76 8.77 -25.31
N SER A 263 -12.75 9.42 -25.87
CA SER A 263 -12.76 10.84 -26.15
C SER A 263 -12.68 11.05 -27.66
N GLY A 264 -13.63 11.79 -28.21
CA GLY A 264 -13.70 12.08 -29.63
C GLY A 264 -13.84 13.58 -29.87
N ILE A 265 -13.28 14.05 -30.99
CA ILE A 265 -13.57 15.39 -31.49
C ILE A 265 -14.92 15.32 -32.19
N VAL A 266 -15.88 16.11 -31.70
CA VAL A 266 -17.25 16.14 -32.24
C VAL A 266 -17.42 17.27 -33.23
N GLU A 267 -16.79 18.42 -32.98
CA GLU A 267 -16.91 19.60 -33.82
C GLU A 267 -15.63 20.42 -33.80
N GLU A 268 -15.23 20.91 -34.97
CA GLU A 268 -14.18 21.90 -35.12
C GLU A 268 -14.83 23.24 -35.51
N ILE A 269 -14.81 24.20 -34.58
CA ILE A 269 -15.38 25.52 -34.76
C ILE A 269 -14.27 26.42 -35.33
N LEU A 270 -14.34 26.63 -36.65
CA LEU A 270 -13.46 27.55 -37.35
C LEU A 270 -13.90 29.00 -37.09
N PRO A 271 -12.96 29.93 -36.84
CA PRO A 271 -13.30 31.35 -36.73
C PRO A 271 -13.86 31.86 -38.07
N ASP A 272 -14.95 32.60 -38.00
CA ASP A 272 -15.65 33.08 -39.18
C ASP A 272 -14.76 34.02 -40.01
N ARG A 273 -14.69 33.83 -41.33
CA ARG A 273 -13.67 34.48 -42.20
C ARG A 273 -13.70 36.02 -42.22
N SER A 274 -14.79 36.62 -41.76
CA SER A 274 -15.01 38.07 -41.69
C SER A 274 -15.13 38.61 -40.26
N SER A 275 -14.87 37.79 -39.24
CA SER A 275 -14.90 38.23 -37.85
C SER A 275 -13.55 38.85 -37.44
N ILE A 276 -13.59 39.71 -36.43
CA ILE A 276 -12.39 40.31 -35.81
C ILE A 276 -11.45 39.21 -35.30
N GLU A 277 -11.99 38.05 -34.93
CA GLU A 277 -11.25 36.91 -34.40
C GLU A 277 -10.33 36.22 -35.43
N ALA A 278 -10.73 36.21 -36.71
CA ALA A 278 -9.89 35.73 -37.80
C ALA A 278 -8.76 36.73 -38.13
N ILE A 279 -9.02 38.03 -37.98
CA ILE A 279 -8.03 39.11 -38.21
C ILE A 279 -7.02 39.15 -37.06
N GLU A 280 -7.45 38.82 -35.83
CA GLU A 280 -6.60 38.67 -34.64
C GLU A 280 -5.82 37.33 -34.60
N GLY A 281 -6.07 36.41 -35.55
CA GLY A 281 -5.35 35.14 -35.67
C GLY A 281 -5.69 34.11 -34.59
N LYS A 282 -6.92 34.12 -34.05
CA LYS A 282 -7.34 33.10 -33.08
C LYS A 282 -7.37 31.70 -33.72
N LEU A 283 -6.86 30.72 -32.97
CA LEU A 283 -6.83 29.31 -33.36
C LEU A 283 -8.26 28.71 -33.36
N PRO A 284 -8.53 27.69 -34.22
CA PRO A 284 -9.82 27.01 -34.24
C PRO A 284 -10.10 26.34 -32.88
N ALA A 285 -11.36 26.43 -32.44
CA ALA A 285 -11.80 25.82 -31.20
C ALA A 285 -12.32 24.41 -31.47
N ILE A 286 -11.85 23.43 -30.70
CA ILE A 286 -12.25 22.03 -30.86
C ILE A 286 -13.22 21.68 -29.73
N LYS A 287 -14.41 21.20 -30.08
CA LYS A 287 -15.35 20.62 -29.13
C LYS A 287 -15.05 19.12 -28.99
N ILE A 288 -14.58 18.75 -27.80
CA ILE A 288 -14.26 17.38 -27.44
C ILE A 288 -15.41 16.85 -26.58
N GLU A 289 -15.96 15.69 -26.93
CA GLU A 289 -16.88 14.97 -26.05
C GLU A 289 -16.22 13.70 -25.54
N THR A 290 -16.39 13.45 -24.23
CA THR A 290 -15.84 12.30 -23.54
C THR A 290 -16.98 11.44 -23.02
N CYS A 291 -16.99 10.17 -23.40
CA CYS A 291 -17.98 9.18 -23.01
C CYS A 291 -17.34 8.12 -22.12
N PHE A 292 -18.03 7.80 -21.02
CA PHE A 292 -17.73 6.67 -20.14
C PHE A 292 -18.65 5.51 -20.53
N LYS A 293 -18.07 4.34 -20.81
CA LYS A 293 -18.83 3.11 -21.10
C LYS A 293 -18.44 1.99 -20.16
#